data_AF-A0A534ITZ6-F1
#
_entry.id   AF-A0A534ITZ6-F1
#
_cell.length_a   1.000
_cell.length_b   1.000
_cell.length_c   1.000
_cell.angle_alpha   90.00
_cell.angle_beta   90.00
_cell.angle_gamma   90.00
#
_symmetry.space_group_name_H-M   'P 1'
#
loop_
_entity.id
_entity.type
_entity.pdbx_description
1 polymer ?
#
loop_
_entity_poly.entity_id
_entity_poly.type
_entity_poly.pdbx_seq_one_letter_code
_entity_poly.pdbx_strand_id
1 'polypeptide(L)'
;MNPAGERLTRWFVGLSLLLGGLVLLGEAVAFGTLQAAPLGVVMLAGVVAAILAVFTAIEDGGGRSPMAPAATWIVSVLLAMLWAHVDPAGHAFLSGFASIVAFGTGIGILRRQLWAWPVAFASVVGFGPIVLLIAPIPFGVVAGGFVLFVADIVGLLVLHRSYFESR
;
A
#
# COMPACT_ATOMS: atom_id res chain seq x y z
N MET A 1 15.66 20.02 5.10
CA MET A 1 14.48 20.52 4.34
C MET A 1 13.70 21.48 5.25
N ASN A 2 13.09 22.54 4.73
CA ASN A 2 12.23 23.42 5.55
C ASN A 2 10.98 22.61 6.01
N PRO A 3 10.53 22.73 7.27
CA PRO A 3 9.31 22.08 7.79
C PRO A 3 8.08 22.15 6.86
N ALA A 4 7.88 23.26 6.15
CA ALA A 4 6.78 23.41 5.21
C ALA A 4 6.91 22.47 3.99
N GLY A 5 8.12 22.32 3.44
CA GLY A 5 8.40 21.42 2.33
C GLY A 5 8.25 19.96 2.73
N GLU A 6 8.72 19.60 3.93
CA GLU A 6 8.53 18.25 4.49
C GLU A 6 7.06 17.88 4.65
N ARG A 7 6.28 18.81 5.22
CA ARG A 7 4.83 18.63 5.34
C ARG A 7 4.22 18.43 3.97
N LEU A 8 4.51 19.29 3.00
CA LEU A 8 3.94 19.22 1.66
C LEU A 8 4.27 17.89 0.96
N THR A 9 5.53 17.45 0.97
CA THR A 9 5.95 16.17 0.40
C THR A 9 5.24 14.99 1.06
N ARG A 10 5.11 15.02 2.40
CA ARG A 10 4.39 13.98 3.13
C ARG A 10 2.91 13.94 2.78
N TRP A 11 2.28 15.11 2.64
CA TRP A 11 0.89 15.20 2.20
C TRP A 11 0.73 14.67 0.77
N PHE A 12 1.64 15.02 -0.13
CA PHE A 12 1.64 14.52 -1.49
C PHE A 12 1.70 12.98 -1.53
N VAL A 13 2.74 12.37 -0.92
CA VAL A 13 2.91 10.91 -0.92
C VAL A 13 1.74 10.21 -0.22
N GLY A 14 1.33 10.73 0.95
CA GLY A 14 0.22 10.15 1.69
C GLY A 14 -1.10 10.20 0.92
N LEU A 15 -1.43 11.33 0.30
CA LEU A 15 -2.64 11.47 -0.51
C LEU A 15 -2.56 10.66 -1.81
N SER A 16 -1.38 10.58 -2.44
CA SER A 16 -1.14 9.72 -3.61
C SER A 16 -1.48 8.27 -3.31
N LEU A 17 -0.97 7.73 -2.18
CA LEU A 17 -1.25 6.36 -1.74
C LEU A 17 -2.73 6.14 -1.38
N LEU A 18 -3.38 7.13 -0.75
CA LEU A 18 -4.82 7.05 -0.46
C LEU A 18 -5.65 7.02 -1.75
N LEU A 19 -5.36 7.92 -2.69
CA LEU A 19 -6.03 7.96 -3.98
C LEU A 19 -5.76 6.69 -4.78
N GLY A 20 -4.51 6.21 -4.81
CA GLY A 20 -4.13 4.96 -5.44
C GLY A 20 -4.89 3.77 -4.85
N GLY A 21 -5.03 3.70 -3.52
CA GLY A 21 -5.85 2.69 -2.85
C GLY A 21 -7.32 2.76 -3.27
N LEU A 22 -7.92 3.95 -3.33
CA LEU A 22 -9.31 4.13 -3.77
C LEU A 22 -9.51 3.75 -5.24
N VAL A 23 -8.57 4.11 -6.12
CA VAL A 23 -8.60 3.73 -7.53
C VAL A 23 -8.49 2.21 -7.66
N LEU A 24 -7.54 1.57 -6.99
CA LEU A 24 -7.39 0.11 -7.01
C LEU A 24 -8.67 -0.61 -6.53
N LEU A 25 -9.32 -0.08 -5.48
CA LEU A 25 -10.59 -0.63 -5.01
C LEU A 25 -11.71 -0.44 -6.05
N GLY A 26 -11.81 0.75 -6.65
CA GLY A 26 -12.79 1.06 -7.69
C GLY A 26 -12.63 0.16 -8.92
N GLU A 27 -11.40 0.01 -9.41
CA GLU A 27 -11.08 -0.85 -10.56
C GLU A 27 -11.35 -2.33 -10.23
N ALA A 28 -11.03 -2.80 -9.01
CA ALA A 28 -11.34 -4.16 -8.59
C ALA A 28 -12.86 -4.45 -8.56
N VAL A 29 -13.68 -3.43 -8.26
CA VAL A 29 -15.15 -3.54 -8.36
C VAL A 29 -15.59 -3.49 -9.83
N ALA A 30 -15.06 -2.55 -10.62
CA ALA A 30 -15.48 -2.28 -12.00
C ALA A 30 -15.12 -3.42 -12.97
N PHE A 31 -13.95 -4.05 -12.83
CA PHE A 31 -13.54 -5.19 -13.65
C PHE A 31 -14.12 -6.52 -13.19
N GLY A 32 -15.02 -6.51 -12.19
CA GLY A 32 -15.69 -7.71 -11.73
C GLY A 32 -14.77 -8.71 -11.04
N THR A 33 -13.50 -8.39 -10.77
CA THR A 33 -12.60 -9.28 -10.01
C THR A 33 -13.12 -9.52 -8.60
N LEU A 34 -13.76 -8.52 -7.98
CA LEU A 34 -14.46 -8.67 -6.70
C LEU A 34 -15.88 -9.28 -6.83
N GLN A 35 -16.56 -9.13 -7.97
CA GLN A 35 -17.92 -9.64 -8.18
C GLN A 35 -17.95 -11.12 -8.59
N ALA A 36 -16.93 -11.58 -9.33
CA ALA A 36 -16.74 -12.97 -9.72
C ALA A 36 -16.00 -13.78 -8.64
N ALA A 37 -15.38 -13.11 -7.65
CA ALA A 37 -14.68 -13.78 -6.57
C ALA A 37 -15.65 -14.42 -5.58
N PRO A 38 -15.28 -15.59 -5.02
CA PRO A 38 -16.00 -16.14 -3.88
C PRO A 38 -16.01 -15.12 -2.73
N LEU A 39 -17.20 -14.81 -2.19
CA LEU A 39 -17.39 -13.78 -1.18
C LEU A 39 -16.49 -13.98 0.06
N GLY A 40 -16.17 -15.24 0.38
CA GLY A 40 -15.23 -15.58 1.45
C GLY A 40 -13.79 -15.07 1.22
N VAL A 41 -13.33 -15.00 -0.03
CA VAL A 41 -11.98 -14.51 -0.38
C VAL A 41 -11.90 -12.99 -0.23
N VAL A 42 -12.95 -12.27 -0.61
CA VAL A 42 -13.04 -10.81 -0.40
C VAL A 42 -13.10 -10.47 1.08
N MET A 43 -13.91 -11.21 1.85
CA MET A 43 -13.98 -11.06 3.31
C MET A 43 -12.63 -11.35 3.96
N LEU A 44 -11.90 -12.36 3.48
CA LEU A 44 -10.57 -12.70 4.00
C LEU A 44 -9.59 -11.53 3.86
N ALA A 45 -9.61 -10.78 2.76
CA ALA A 45 -8.76 -9.61 2.59
C ALA A 45 -9.03 -8.55 3.68
N GLY A 46 -10.30 -8.29 3.98
CA GLY A 46 -10.70 -7.40 5.07
C GLY A 46 -10.28 -7.93 6.44
N VAL A 47 -10.46 -9.23 6.70
CA VAL A 47 -10.07 -9.86 7.98
C VAL A 47 -8.56 -9.82 8.19
N VAL A 48 -7.76 -10.19 7.19
CA VAL A 48 -6.30 -10.13 7.26
C VAL A 48 -5.84 -8.69 7.48
N ALA A 49 -6.40 -7.72 6.75
CA ALA A 49 -6.09 -6.32 6.97
C ALA A 49 -6.47 -5.83 8.37
N ALA A 50 -7.61 -6.25 8.92
CA ALA A 50 -8.03 -5.92 10.27
C ALA A 50 -7.05 -6.49 11.32
N ILE A 51 -6.62 -7.74 11.17
CA ILE A 51 -5.61 -8.37 12.03
C ILE A 51 -4.30 -7.58 11.98
N LEU A 52 -3.82 -7.24 10.78
CA LEU A 52 -2.59 -6.48 10.60
C LEU A 52 -2.71 -5.07 11.17
N ALA A 53 -3.87 -4.41 11.02
CA ALA A 53 -4.12 -3.09 11.60
C ALA A 53 -4.12 -3.13 13.13
N VAL A 54 -4.75 -4.13 13.75
CA VAL A 54 -4.72 -4.34 15.21
C VAL A 54 -3.30 -4.58 15.68
N PHE A 55 -2.56 -5.47 15.01
CA PHE A 55 -1.15 -5.73 15.32
C PHE A 55 -0.29 -4.46 15.21
N THR A 56 -0.50 -3.68 14.16
CA THR A 56 0.18 -2.40 13.94
C THR A 56 -0.11 -1.43 15.08
N ALA A 57 -1.38 -1.30 15.50
CA ALA A 57 -1.77 -0.42 16.60
C ALA A 57 -1.18 -0.84 17.95
N ILE A 58 -1.05 -2.15 18.19
CA ILE A 58 -0.41 -2.69 19.40
C ILE A 58 1.09 -2.34 19.40
N GLU A 59 1.80 -2.56 18.30
CA GLU A 59 3.23 -2.26 18.23
C GLU A 59 3.52 -0.75 18.27
N ASP A 60 2.70 0.08 17.61
CA ASP A 60 2.79 1.55 17.68
C ASP A 60 2.52 2.07 19.11
N GLY A 61 1.73 1.35 19.92
CA GLY A 61 1.33 1.73 21.29
C GLY A 61 2.36 1.45 22.39
N GLY A 62 3.59 1.07 22.05
CA GLY A 62 4.63 0.70 23.02
C GLY A 62 5.16 -0.73 22.86
N GLY A 63 4.96 -1.33 21.68
CA GLY A 63 5.55 -2.61 21.33
C GLY A 63 7.07 -2.56 21.24
N ARG A 64 7.68 -3.74 21.16
CA ARG A 64 9.13 -3.89 21.22
C ARG A 64 9.82 -3.56 19.90
N SER A 65 9.12 -3.59 18.77
CA SER A 65 9.72 -3.42 17.45
C SER A 65 8.92 -2.47 16.55
N PRO A 66 9.37 -1.22 16.35
CA PRO A 66 8.67 -0.24 15.51
C PRO A 66 8.60 -0.63 14.02
N MET A 67 9.36 -1.65 13.60
CA MET A 67 9.39 -2.15 12.22
C MET A 67 8.66 -3.49 12.04
N ALA A 68 8.24 -4.15 13.12
CA ALA A 68 7.48 -5.39 13.01
C ALA A 68 6.20 -5.23 12.18
N PRO A 69 5.42 -4.13 12.30
CA PRO A 69 4.27 -3.90 11.45
C PRO A 69 4.63 -3.82 9.96
N ALA A 70 5.72 -3.14 9.62
CA ALA A 70 6.14 -3.03 8.23
C ALA A 70 6.45 -4.40 7.63
N ALA A 71 7.19 -5.23 8.37
CA ALA A 71 7.55 -6.57 7.93
C ALA A 71 6.30 -7.43 7.72
N THR A 72 5.32 -7.39 8.64
CA THR A 72 4.10 -8.20 8.50
C THR A 72 3.26 -7.77 7.30
N TRP A 73 3.07 -6.46 7.08
CA TRP A 73 2.39 -5.96 5.88
C TRP A 73 3.09 -6.42 4.58
N ILE A 74 4.41 -6.24 4.49
CA ILE A 74 5.19 -6.62 3.29
C ILE A 74 5.13 -8.13 3.05
N VAL A 75 5.34 -8.95 4.08
CA VAL A 75 5.27 -10.41 3.98
C VAL A 75 3.88 -10.87 3.57
N SER A 76 2.82 -10.28 4.13
CA SER A 76 1.45 -10.59 3.74
C SER A 76 1.18 -10.29 2.26
N VAL A 77 1.69 -9.17 1.72
CA VAL A 77 1.55 -8.86 0.29
C VAL A 77 2.34 -9.85 -0.56
N LEU A 78 3.57 -10.22 -0.16
CA LEU A 78 4.38 -11.21 -0.89
C LEU A 78 3.69 -12.59 -0.93
N LEU A 79 3.09 -13.03 0.18
CA LEU A 79 2.31 -14.27 0.24
C LEU A 79 1.06 -14.18 -0.64
N ALA A 80 0.38 -13.03 -0.66
CA ALA A 80 -0.77 -12.80 -1.53
C ALA A 80 -0.39 -12.85 -3.02
N MET A 81 0.77 -12.30 -3.39
CA MET A 81 1.31 -12.41 -4.75
C MET A 81 1.66 -13.85 -5.12
N LEU A 82 2.28 -14.60 -4.21
CA LEU A 82 2.58 -16.01 -4.43
C LEU A 82 1.29 -16.82 -4.62
N TRP A 83 0.26 -16.56 -3.83
CA TRP A 83 -1.04 -17.21 -3.98
C TRP A 83 -1.71 -16.83 -5.30
N ALA A 84 -1.71 -15.55 -5.68
CA ALA A 84 -2.24 -15.09 -6.96
C ALA A 84 -1.56 -15.82 -8.14
N HIS A 85 -0.25 -16.05 -8.07
CA HIS A 85 0.46 -16.77 -9.12
C HIS A 85 -0.05 -18.20 -9.37
N VAL A 86 -0.55 -18.88 -8.34
CA VAL A 86 -0.97 -20.29 -8.43
C VAL A 86 -2.49 -20.49 -8.48
N ASP A 87 -3.28 -19.48 -8.12
CA ASP A 87 -4.74 -19.58 -7.97
C ASP A 87 -5.45 -18.26 -8.38
N PRO A 88 -6.46 -18.30 -9.27
CA PRO A 88 -7.30 -17.16 -9.59
C PRO A 88 -7.96 -16.49 -8.37
N ALA A 89 -8.29 -17.25 -7.31
CA ALA A 89 -8.82 -16.68 -6.07
C ALA A 89 -7.80 -15.75 -5.40
N GLY A 90 -6.51 -16.06 -5.49
CA GLY A 90 -5.43 -15.21 -4.99
C GLY A 90 -5.37 -13.84 -5.68
N HIS A 91 -5.75 -13.75 -6.96
CA HIS A 91 -5.82 -12.46 -7.67
C HIS A 91 -6.91 -11.56 -7.10
N ALA A 92 -8.09 -12.11 -6.82
CA ALA A 92 -9.19 -11.37 -6.21
C ALA A 92 -8.87 -10.94 -4.77
N PHE A 93 -8.22 -11.81 -3.99
CA PHE A 93 -7.70 -11.44 -2.68
C PHE A 93 -6.71 -10.28 -2.80
N LEU A 94 -5.72 -10.41 -3.68
CA LEU A 94 -4.64 -9.43 -3.85
C LEU A 94 -5.17 -8.08 -4.32
N SER A 95 -6.15 -8.03 -5.24
CA SER A 95 -6.72 -6.75 -5.70
C SER A 95 -7.41 -5.99 -4.57
N GLY A 96 -8.19 -6.69 -3.73
CA GLY A 96 -8.82 -6.10 -2.56
C GLY A 96 -7.80 -5.71 -1.50
N PHE A 97 -6.88 -6.63 -1.17
CA PHE A 97 -5.89 -6.43 -0.12
C PHE A 97 -4.91 -5.30 -0.46
N ALA A 98 -4.42 -5.21 -1.71
CA ALA A 98 -3.51 -4.15 -2.14
C ALA A 98 -4.11 -2.75 -1.98
N SER A 99 -5.41 -2.60 -2.24
CA SER A 99 -6.12 -1.32 -2.04
C SER A 99 -6.12 -0.89 -0.57
N ILE A 100 -6.36 -1.83 0.34
CA ILE A 100 -6.35 -1.60 1.79
C ILE A 100 -4.94 -1.28 2.28
N VAL A 101 -3.92 -2.01 1.78
CA VAL A 101 -2.51 -1.76 2.10
C VAL A 101 -2.11 -0.35 1.67
N ALA A 102 -2.41 0.05 0.43
CA ALA A 102 -2.11 1.38 -0.08
C ALA A 102 -2.79 2.47 0.75
N PHE A 103 -4.08 2.28 1.07
CA PHE A 103 -4.84 3.22 1.86
C PHE A 103 -4.30 3.35 3.30
N GLY A 104 -4.10 2.22 4.00
CA GLY A 104 -3.57 2.19 5.36
C GLY A 104 -2.16 2.79 5.43
N THR A 105 -1.33 2.50 4.45
CA THR A 105 0.01 3.08 4.33
C THR A 105 -0.04 4.58 4.09
N GLY A 106 -0.96 5.07 3.26
CA GLY A 106 -1.19 6.51 3.08
C GLY A 106 -1.54 7.22 4.38
N ILE A 107 -2.44 6.64 5.20
CA ILE A 107 -2.74 7.16 6.55
C ILE A 107 -1.47 7.14 7.42
N GLY A 108 -0.72 6.04 7.41
CA GLY A 108 0.52 5.90 8.17
C GLY A 108 1.55 6.98 7.81
N ILE A 109 1.72 7.27 6.51
CA ILE A 109 2.57 8.36 6.03
C ILE A 109 2.07 9.71 6.55
N LEU A 110 0.78 10.02 6.42
CA LEU A 110 0.23 11.29 6.90
C LEU A 110 0.41 11.48 8.42
N ARG A 111 0.33 10.39 9.19
CA ARG A 111 0.53 10.34 10.64
C ARG A 111 1.99 10.23 11.08
N ARG A 112 2.95 10.16 10.15
CA ARG A 112 4.39 9.95 10.41
C ARG A 112 4.71 8.64 11.14
N GLN A 113 3.97 7.57 10.87
CA GLN A 113 4.28 6.27 11.45
C GLN A 113 5.52 5.66 10.78
N LEU A 114 6.47 5.19 11.59
CA LEU A 114 7.76 4.69 11.12
C LEU A 114 7.61 3.49 10.18
N TRP A 115 6.69 2.57 10.49
CA TRP A 115 6.43 1.38 9.69
C TRP A 115 5.88 1.70 8.29
N ALA A 116 5.23 2.85 8.11
CA ALA A 116 4.55 3.17 6.86
C ALA A 116 5.54 3.50 5.74
N TRP A 117 6.73 4.03 6.06
CA TRP A 117 7.76 4.35 5.07
C TRP A 117 8.22 3.13 4.25
N PRO A 118 8.67 2.02 4.87
CA PRO A 118 9.09 0.84 4.12
C PRO A 118 7.94 0.17 3.36
N VAL A 119 6.72 0.16 3.89
CA VAL A 119 5.54 -0.38 3.18
C VAL A 119 5.21 0.50 1.96
N ALA A 120 5.27 1.82 2.11
CA ALA A 120 5.08 2.76 1.00
C ALA A 120 6.12 2.53 -0.09
N PHE A 121 7.40 2.43 0.30
CA PHE A 121 8.50 2.20 -0.61
C PHE A 121 8.34 0.88 -1.39
N ALA A 122 8.02 -0.21 -0.70
CA ALA A 122 7.75 -1.50 -1.34
C ALA A 122 6.53 -1.43 -2.29
N SER A 123 5.50 -0.67 -1.91
CA SER A 123 4.30 -0.48 -2.71
C SER A 123 4.58 0.28 -4.01
N VAL A 124 5.37 1.35 -3.99
CA VAL A 124 5.60 2.19 -5.18
C VAL A 124 6.69 1.63 -6.10
N VAL A 125 7.67 0.89 -5.58
CA VAL A 125 8.76 0.30 -6.39
C VAL A 125 8.41 -1.10 -6.89
N GLY A 126 7.64 -1.86 -6.12
CA GLY A 126 7.33 -3.26 -6.41
C GLY A 126 5.86 -3.50 -6.66
N PHE A 127 5.05 -3.46 -5.61
CA PHE A 127 3.70 -4.02 -5.65
C PHE A 127 2.76 -3.31 -6.62
N GLY A 128 2.72 -1.98 -6.56
CA GLY A 128 1.90 -1.12 -7.41
C GLY A 128 2.23 -1.28 -8.89
N PRO A 129 3.50 -1.13 -9.32
CA PRO A 129 3.88 -1.35 -10.71
C PRO A 129 3.52 -2.75 -11.23
N ILE A 130 3.78 -3.80 -10.44
CA ILE A 130 3.45 -5.18 -10.82
C ILE A 130 1.95 -5.35 -11.03
N VAL A 131 1.13 -4.85 -10.08
CA VAL A 131 -0.33 -4.93 -10.18
C VAL A 131 -0.85 -4.15 -11.39
N LEU A 132 -0.31 -2.95 -11.66
CA LEU A 132 -0.69 -2.13 -12.81
C LEU A 132 -0.37 -2.79 -14.15
N LEU A 133 0.73 -3.53 -14.25
CA LEU A 133 1.13 -4.23 -15.47
C LEU A 133 0.28 -5.48 -15.78
N ILE A 134 -0.36 -6.06 -14.76
CA ILE A 134 -1.17 -7.28 -14.90
C ILE A 134 -2.65 -6.93 -15.07
N ALA A 135 -3.08 -5.77 -14.57
CA ALA A 135 -4.46 -5.32 -14.69
C ALA A 135 -4.81 -4.94 -16.16
N PRO A 136 -6.02 -5.27 -16.65
CA PRO A 136 -6.46 -4.96 -18.02
C PRO A 136 -6.91 -3.49 -18.14
N ILE A 137 -6.02 -2.55 -17.83
CA ILE A 137 -6.30 -1.11 -17.78
C ILE A 137 -5.68 -0.37 -18.98
N PRO A 138 -6.30 0.77 -19.41
CA PRO A 138 -5.79 1.53 -20.55
C PRO A 138 -4.35 2.01 -20.35
N PHE A 139 -3.57 1.99 -21.42
CA PHE A 139 -2.16 2.39 -21.39
C PHE A 139 -1.92 3.78 -20.76
N GLY A 140 -2.80 4.75 -21.01
CA GLY A 140 -2.70 6.08 -20.42
C GLY A 140 -2.78 6.08 -18.89
N VAL A 141 -3.60 5.19 -18.31
CA VAL A 141 -3.72 5.01 -16.85
C VAL A 141 -2.45 4.36 -16.30
N VAL A 142 -1.92 3.35 -17.01
CA VAL A 142 -0.64 2.71 -16.66
C VAL A 142 0.49 3.73 -16.64
N ALA A 143 0.66 4.50 -17.71
CA ALA A 143 1.70 5.53 -17.82
C ALA A 143 1.57 6.60 -16.72
N GLY A 144 0.36 7.08 -16.45
CA GLY A 144 0.09 8.01 -15.35
C GLY A 144 0.45 7.43 -13.98
N GLY A 145 0.09 6.17 -13.73
CA GLY A 145 0.46 5.45 -12.51
C GLY A 145 1.98 5.33 -12.32
N PHE A 146 2.72 5.01 -13.38
CA PHE A 146 4.18 4.96 -13.33
C PHE A 146 4.81 6.32 -13.03
N VAL A 147 4.32 7.40 -13.64
CA VAL A 147 4.78 8.77 -13.32
C VAL A 147 4.53 9.09 -11.85
N LEU A 148 3.36 8.70 -11.33
CA LEU A 148 3.01 8.91 -9.93
C LEU A 148 3.92 8.11 -8.99
N PHE A 149 4.22 6.84 -9.31
CA PHE A 149 5.18 6.04 -8.54
C PHE A 149 6.58 6.64 -8.52
N VAL A 150 7.07 7.16 -9.65
CA VAL A 150 8.36 7.87 -9.68
C VAL A 150 8.32 9.10 -8.78
N ALA A 151 7.26 9.89 -8.84
CA ALA A 151 7.10 11.05 -7.96
C ALA A 151 7.05 10.66 -6.47
N ASP A 152 6.34 9.57 -6.13
CA ASP A 152 6.25 9.06 -4.77
C ASP A 152 7.60 8.52 -4.27
N ILE A 153 8.36 7.81 -5.11
CA ILE A 153 9.72 7.34 -4.79
C ILE A 153 10.61 8.53 -4.44
N VAL A 154 10.62 9.57 -5.28
CA VAL A 154 11.40 10.80 -5.02
C VAL A 154 10.94 11.44 -3.70
N GLY A 155 9.63 11.53 -3.48
CA GLY A 155 9.06 12.06 -2.24
C GLY A 155 9.50 11.26 -1.00
N LEU A 156 9.44 9.94 -1.06
CA LEU A 156 9.85 9.03 0.02
C LEU A 156 11.35 9.15 0.32
N LEU A 157 12.20 9.20 -0.71
CA LEU A 157 13.65 9.38 -0.55
C LEU A 157 13.99 10.72 0.10
N VAL A 158 13.27 11.79 -0.28
CA VAL A 158 13.40 13.10 0.36
C VAL A 158 12.97 13.07 1.83
N LEU A 159 11.93 12.29 2.16
CA LEU A 159 11.41 12.14 3.52
C LEU A 159 12.24 11.19 4.40
N HIS A 160 13.11 10.35 3.83
CA HIS A 160 13.84 9.30 4.54
C HIS A 160 14.49 9.79 5.84
N ARG A 161 15.30 10.85 5.77
CA ARG A 161 15.98 11.41 6.96
C ARG A 161 14.99 11.84 8.04
N SER A 162 13.86 12.43 7.64
CA SER A 162 12.83 12.92 8.57
C SER A 162 12.03 11.81 9.27
N TYR A 163 12.12 10.57 8.78
CA TYR A 163 11.53 9.39 9.39
C TYR A 163 12.50 8.67 10.31
N PHE A 164 13.79 8.57 9.94
CA PHE A 164 14.73 7.69 10.64
C PHE A 164 15.83 8.39 11.44
N GLU A 165 16.11 9.67 11.20
CA GLU A 165 17.10 10.43 11.97
C GLU A 165 16.38 11.25 13.06
N SER A 166 16.87 11.17 14.31
CA SER A 166 16.43 12.08 15.36
C SER A 166 16.92 13.49 15.04
N ARG A 167 16.08 14.50 15.29
CA ARG A 167 16.51 15.90 15.23
C ARG A 167 17.71 16.17 16.13
#